data_AF-A0AAD9E5M0-F1
#
_entry.id   AF-A0AAD9E5M0-F1
#
_cell.length_a   1.000
_cell.length_b   1.000
_cell.length_c   1.000
_cell.angle_alpha   90.00
_cell.angle_beta   90.00
_cell.angle_gamma   90.00
#
_symmetry.space_group_name_H-M   'P 1'
#
loop_
_entity.id
_entity.type
_entity.pdbx_description
1 polymer ?
#
loop_
_entity_poly.entity_id
_entity_poly.type
_entity_poly.pdbx_seq_one_letter_code
_entity_poly.pdbx_strand_id
1 'polypeptide(L)'
;MSLNAKDKSNVKAIFAKAEPRAEEIGVEVLSSRYSRHCISFICLFILLLLFRLFTVYPQTKSYFSHWKDFTAGSAEVRKHGLTVMQGVLRAVDMMDNLNTSLLSLSELHAFKLRVDPANFKIISHNILLVLAMLFPDDFTPDVHVSVDKFLAQVNLALSVKYR
;
A
#
# COMPACT_ATOMS: atom_id res chain seq x y z
N MET A 1 9.01 -4.98 -17.24
CA MET A 1 8.40 -6.32 -17.24
C MET A 1 6.90 -6.16 -17.25
N SER A 2 6.21 -6.65 -18.27
CA SER A 2 4.74 -6.67 -18.31
C SER A 2 4.18 -7.79 -17.43
N LEU A 3 2.93 -7.64 -16.97
CA LEU A 3 2.23 -8.65 -16.18
C LEU A 3 1.65 -9.72 -17.09
N ASN A 4 2.06 -10.98 -16.89
CA ASN A 4 1.42 -12.12 -17.56
C ASN A 4 0.16 -12.58 -16.79
N ALA A 5 -0.57 -13.57 -17.32
CA ALA A 5 -1.79 -14.07 -16.70
C ALA A 5 -1.55 -14.68 -15.30
N LYS A 6 -0.42 -15.38 -15.10
CA LYS A 6 -0.02 -15.95 -13.80
C LYS A 6 0.23 -14.84 -12.79
N ASP A 7 0.98 -13.80 -13.18
CA ASP A 7 1.28 -12.65 -12.33
C ASP A 7 -0.03 -11.99 -11.84
N LYS A 8 -0.98 -11.75 -12.77
CA LYS A 8 -2.30 -11.17 -12.46
C LYS A 8 -3.12 -12.06 -11.51
N SER A 9 -3.14 -13.37 -11.74
CA SER A 9 -3.85 -14.31 -10.88
C SER A 9 -3.28 -14.32 -9.45
N ASN A 10 -1.96 -14.35 -9.31
CA ASN A 10 -1.28 -14.32 -8.03
C ASN A 10 -1.56 -13.01 -7.26
N VAL A 11 -1.51 -11.87 -7.96
CA VAL A 11 -1.82 -10.56 -7.38
C VAL A 11 -3.28 -10.54 -6.89
N LYS A 12 -4.24 -10.95 -7.73
CA LYS A 12 -5.65 -11.00 -7.30
C LYS A 12 -5.85 -11.92 -6.09
N ALA A 13 -5.22 -13.09 -6.09
CA ALA A 13 -5.38 -14.06 -5.00
C ALA A 13 -4.90 -13.50 -3.65
N ILE A 14 -3.71 -12.88 -3.61
CA ILE A 14 -3.17 -12.35 -2.36
C ILE A 14 -3.92 -11.10 -1.88
N PHE A 15 -4.35 -10.22 -2.79
CA PHE A 15 -5.10 -9.01 -2.43
C PHE A 15 -6.57 -9.31 -2.08
N ALA A 16 -7.19 -10.35 -2.64
CA ALA A 16 -8.53 -10.79 -2.23
C ALA A 16 -8.53 -11.29 -0.77
N LYS A 17 -7.45 -11.93 -0.31
CA LYS A 17 -7.28 -12.28 1.12
C LYS A 17 -7.13 -11.04 2.01
N ALA A 18 -6.70 -9.93 1.42
CA ALA A 18 -6.55 -8.64 2.07
C ALA A 18 -7.78 -7.72 1.92
N GLU A 19 -8.94 -8.20 1.43
CA GLU A 19 -10.15 -7.38 1.19
C GLU A 19 -11.28 -7.52 2.25
N PRO A 20 -11.66 -8.72 2.77
CA PRO A 20 -12.88 -8.89 3.58
C PRO A 20 -12.76 -8.44 5.06
N ARG A 21 -11.92 -7.46 5.38
CA ARG A 21 -11.58 -7.09 6.77
C ARG A 21 -11.50 -5.57 7.01
N ALA A 22 -12.06 -4.74 6.11
CA ALA A 22 -11.80 -3.30 6.09
C ALA A 22 -12.72 -2.50 7.03
N GLU A 23 -13.77 -3.11 7.57
CA GLU A 23 -14.85 -2.41 8.29
C GLU A 23 -14.69 -2.26 9.82
N GLU A 24 -13.65 -2.80 10.46
CA GLU A 24 -13.44 -2.59 11.90
C GLU A 24 -12.25 -1.68 12.18
N ILE A 25 -12.44 -0.38 11.96
CA ILE A 25 -11.50 0.66 12.45
C ILE A 25 -12.01 1.16 13.80
N GLY A 26 -11.86 0.32 14.83
CA GLY A 26 -12.01 0.68 16.24
C GLY A 26 -10.69 1.20 16.83
N VAL A 27 -10.79 2.13 17.77
CA VAL A 27 -9.69 2.73 18.52
C VAL A 27 -9.16 1.72 19.53
N GLU A 28 -8.10 0.95 19.25
CA GLU A 28 -7.23 0.31 20.26
C GLU A 28 -6.08 -0.48 19.61
N VAL A 29 -4.88 0.10 19.48
CA VAL A 29 -3.68 -0.60 18.95
C VAL A 29 -2.43 -0.35 19.81
N LEU A 30 -2.57 -0.06 21.11
CA LEU A 30 -1.40 0.17 21.99
C LEU A 30 -1.45 -0.54 23.35
N SER A 31 -2.11 -1.70 23.48
CA SER A 31 -1.97 -2.54 24.67
C SER A 31 -1.36 -3.91 24.36
N SER A 32 -0.29 -4.21 25.10
CA SER A 32 0.70 -5.30 24.96
C SER A 32 0.16 -6.74 25.04
N ARG A 33 -1.14 -6.99 25.03
CA ARG A 33 -1.70 -8.34 25.03
C ARG A 33 -3.08 -8.25 24.41
N TYR A 34 -3.29 -8.75 23.20
CA TYR A 34 -4.56 -9.39 22.88
C TYR A 34 -4.45 -10.27 21.65
N SER A 35 -5.19 -11.37 21.71
CA SER A 35 -5.13 -12.52 20.82
C SER A 35 -5.15 -12.14 19.33
N ARG A 36 -4.29 -12.80 18.53
CA ARG A 36 -4.17 -12.70 17.06
C ARG A 36 -5.48 -12.98 16.29
N HIS A 37 -6.60 -13.16 16.97
CA HIS A 37 -7.89 -13.61 16.41
C HIS A 37 -8.93 -12.50 16.21
N CYS A 38 -8.77 -11.28 16.77
CA CYS A 38 -9.81 -10.23 16.64
C CYS A 38 -9.35 -8.90 16.01
N ILE A 39 -8.06 -8.70 15.72
CA ILE A 39 -7.65 -7.52 14.93
C ILE A 39 -8.02 -7.80 13.49
N SER A 40 -8.95 -7.04 12.92
CA SER A 40 -9.25 -7.17 11.51
C SER A 40 -7.96 -6.96 10.68
N PHE A 41 -7.51 -7.97 9.92
CA PHE A 41 -6.15 -8.03 9.32
C PHE A 41 -5.82 -6.81 8.45
N ILE A 42 -6.82 -6.11 7.91
CA ILE A 42 -6.64 -4.90 7.11
C ILE A 42 -6.30 -3.68 7.97
N CYS A 43 -6.81 -3.59 9.20
CA CYS A 43 -6.44 -2.53 10.14
C CYS A 43 -4.95 -2.64 10.50
N LEU A 44 -4.44 -3.87 10.66
CA LEU A 44 -3.02 -4.12 10.85
C LEU A 44 -2.21 -3.82 9.58
N PHE A 45 -2.74 -4.14 8.39
CA PHE A 45 -2.10 -3.83 7.10
C PHE A 45 -1.87 -2.33 6.91
N ILE A 46 -2.95 -1.55 7.06
CA ILE A 46 -2.99 -0.09 6.84
C ILE A 46 -2.08 0.62 7.85
N LEU A 47 -2.20 0.24 9.12
CA LEU A 47 -1.48 0.85 10.22
C LEU A 47 0.02 0.55 10.16
N LEU A 48 0.41 -0.67 9.81
CA LEU A 48 1.82 -1.03 9.69
C LEU A 48 2.51 -0.39 8.47
N LEU A 49 1.80 -0.18 7.36
CA LEU A 49 2.39 0.34 6.12
C LEU A 49 2.89 1.78 6.27
N LEU A 50 2.00 2.72 6.64
CA LEU A 50 2.39 4.13 6.74
C LEU A 50 3.23 4.42 7.98
N PHE A 51 2.96 3.75 9.10
CA PHE A 51 3.80 3.90 10.29
C PHE A 51 5.25 3.47 10.01
N ARG A 52 5.46 2.33 9.33
CA ARG A 52 6.83 1.91 8.93
C ARG A 52 7.44 2.87 7.93
N LEU A 53 6.68 3.38 6.98
CA LEU A 53 7.15 4.38 6.02
C LEU A 53 7.78 5.57 6.76
N PHE A 54 7.05 6.18 7.69
CA PHE A 54 7.54 7.36 8.42
C PHE A 54 8.64 7.05 9.43
N THR A 55 8.68 5.83 9.97
CA THR A 55 9.70 5.44 10.96
C THR A 55 11.01 5.07 10.29
N VAL A 56 10.97 4.29 9.20
CA VAL A 56 12.16 3.78 8.51
C VAL A 56 12.68 4.78 7.46
N TYR A 57 11.79 5.58 6.87
CA TYR A 57 12.09 6.52 5.80
C TYR A 57 11.64 7.94 6.18
N PRO A 58 12.30 8.58 7.15
CA PRO A 58 11.85 9.86 7.72
C PRO A 58 11.80 11.00 6.71
N GLN A 59 12.55 10.93 5.60
CA GLN A 59 12.48 11.90 4.52
C GLN A 59 11.08 12.01 3.91
N THR A 60 10.25 10.96 3.99
CA THR A 60 8.88 10.96 3.47
C THR A 60 7.92 11.79 4.32
N LYS A 61 8.29 12.16 5.56
CA LYS A 61 7.47 13.01 6.42
C LYS A 61 7.31 14.43 5.88
N SER A 62 8.22 14.91 5.03
CA SER A 62 8.15 16.25 4.45
C SER A 62 6.87 16.49 3.64
N TYR A 63 6.35 15.45 2.98
CA TYR A 63 5.08 15.48 2.25
C TYR A 63 3.84 15.60 3.16
N PHE A 64 4.01 15.36 4.46
CA PHE A 64 2.96 15.34 5.47
C PHE A 64 3.27 16.31 6.61
N SER A 65 4.01 17.39 6.35
CA SER A 65 4.41 18.39 7.35
C SER A 65 3.25 19.07 8.09
N HIS A 66 2.03 18.95 7.56
CA HIS A 66 0.79 19.44 8.18
C HIS A 66 0.23 18.50 9.26
N TRP A 67 0.76 17.27 9.41
CA TRP A 67 0.36 16.33 10.45
C TRP A 67 1.15 16.54 11.73
N LYS A 68 0.47 16.37 12.87
CA LYS A 68 1.07 16.52 14.21
C LYS A 68 1.53 15.19 14.79
N ASP A 69 0.94 14.09 14.35
CA ASP A 69 1.21 12.74 14.84
C ASP A 69 1.43 11.79 13.66
N PHE A 70 2.52 11.02 13.73
CA PHE A 70 2.92 10.01 12.74
C PHE A 70 2.88 8.60 13.31
N THR A 71 2.38 8.43 14.54
CA THR A 71 2.24 7.13 15.17
C THR A 71 1.13 6.32 14.50
N ALA A 72 1.20 5.01 14.66
CA ALA A 72 0.15 4.08 14.25
C ALA A 72 -1.27 4.43 14.79
N GLY A 73 -1.35 5.13 15.92
CA GLY A 73 -2.62 5.53 16.55
C GLY A 73 -3.28 6.75 15.89
N SER A 74 -2.54 7.55 15.12
CA SER A 74 -3.04 8.78 14.50
C SER A 74 -4.20 8.53 13.55
N ALA A 75 -5.23 9.38 13.64
CA ALA A 75 -6.38 9.35 12.75
C ALA A 75 -5.97 9.65 11.30
N GLU A 76 -5.00 10.55 11.11
CA GLU A 76 -4.44 10.94 9.82
C GLU A 76 -3.72 9.77 9.15
N VAL A 77 -2.85 9.07 9.89
CA VAL A 77 -2.14 7.88 9.40
C VAL A 77 -3.13 6.79 8.98
N ARG A 78 -4.14 6.51 9.81
CA ARG A 78 -5.18 5.51 9.51
C ARG A 78 -5.98 5.88 8.25
N LYS A 79 -6.47 7.12 8.19
CA LYS A 79 -7.29 7.60 7.07
C LYS A 79 -6.53 7.60 5.75
N HIS A 80 -5.29 8.07 5.77
CA HIS A 80 -4.48 8.11 4.56
C HIS A 80 -4.06 6.70 4.13
N GLY A 81 -3.74 5.81 5.06
CA GLY A 81 -3.36 4.45 4.71
C GLY A 81 -4.51 3.68 4.07
N LEU A 82 -5.76 3.93 4.51
CA LEU A 82 -6.94 3.42 3.82
C LEU A 82 -7.03 3.97 2.39
N THR A 83 -6.78 5.27 2.21
CA THR A 83 -6.79 5.92 0.87
C THR A 83 -5.76 5.29 -0.07
N VAL A 84 -4.54 5.04 0.44
CA VAL A 84 -3.47 4.37 -0.33
C VAL A 84 -3.91 2.95 -0.71
N MET A 85 -4.44 2.18 0.24
CA MET A 85 -4.89 0.81 -0.03
C MET A 85 -6.05 0.74 -1.02
N GLN A 86 -7.02 1.65 -0.95
CA GLN A 86 -8.08 1.75 -1.95
C GLN A 86 -7.53 2.05 -3.35
N GLY A 87 -6.49 2.89 -3.44
CA GLY A 87 -5.77 3.14 -4.70
C GLY A 87 -5.09 1.88 -5.25
N VAL A 88 -4.45 1.09 -4.37
CA VAL A 88 -3.82 -0.18 -4.75
C VAL A 88 -4.86 -1.21 -5.19
N LEU A 89 -5.98 -1.37 -4.46
CA LEU A 89 -7.05 -2.29 -4.83
C LEU A 89 -7.66 -1.94 -6.19
N ARG A 90 -7.91 -0.65 -6.45
CA ARG A 90 -8.34 -0.19 -7.78
C ARG A 90 -7.32 -0.54 -8.87
N ALA A 91 -6.03 -0.46 -8.57
CA ALA A 91 -4.99 -0.88 -9.51
C ALA A 91 -4.99 -2.39 -9.75
N VAL A 92 -5.30 -3.21 -8.73
CA VAL A 92 -5.48 -4.66 -8.87
C VAL A 92 -6.65 -4.99 -9.81
N ASP A 93 -7.75 -4.25 -9.70
CA ASP A 93 -8.92 -4.43 -10.58
C ASP A 93 -8.63 -4.03 -12.03
N MET A 94 -7.78 -3.01 -12.22
CA MET A 94 -7.48 -2.40 -13.53
C MET A 94 -6.08 -2.74 -14.06
N MET A 95 -5.54 -3.93 -13.74
CA MET A 95 -4.18 -4.35 -14.14
C MET A 95 -3.90 -4.33 -15.65
N ASP A 96 -4.93 -4.44 -16.50
CA ASP A 96 -4.79 -4.36 -17.96
C ASP A 96 -4.57 -2.93 -18.46
N ASN A 97 -5.02 -1.92 -17.70
CA ASN A 97 -5.09 -0.52 -18.14
C ASN A 97 -4.57 0.47 -17.07
N LEU A 98 -3.47 0.13 -16.40
CA LEU A 98 -2.93 0.90 -15.26
C LEU A 98 -2.64 2.38 -15.57
N ASN A 99 -2.10 2.69 -16.74
CA ASN A 99 -1.77 4.07 -17.12
C ASN A 99 -3.01 4.96 -17.20
N THR A 100 -4.11 4.41 -17.72
CA THR A 100 -5.37 5.13 -17.87
C THR A 100 -6.09 5.23 -16.52
N SER A 101 -6.10 4.15 -15.73
CA SER A 101 -6.81 4.11 -14.44
C SER A 101 -6.16 4.99 -13.38
N LEU A 102 -4.82 5.09 -13.38
CA LEU A 102 -4.06 5.85 -12.41
C LEU A 102 -3.70 7.26 -12.90
N LEU A 103 -4.23 7.70 -14.05
CA LEU A 103 -3.87 8.98 -14.66
C LEU A 103 -4.12 10.17 -13.73
N SER A 104 -5.31 10.24 -13.12
CA SER A 104 -5.66 11.30 -12.17
C SER A 104 -4.80 11.26 -10.91
N LEU A 105 -4.40 10.05 -10.48
CA LEU A 105 -3.51 9.88 -9.34
C LEU A 105 -2.07 10.29 -9.68
N SER A 106 -1.62 10.04 -10.91
CA SER A 106 -0.34 10.50 -11.43
C SER A 106 -0.28 12.03 -11.47
N GLU A 107 -1.32 12.69 -11.99
CA GLU A 107 -1.40 14.17 -12.03
C GLU A 107 -1.40 14.77 -10.62
N LEU A 108 -2.13 14.14 -9.69
CA LEU A 108 -2.13 14.56 -8.28
C LEU A 108 -0.72 14.50 -7.68
N HIS A 109 -0.02 13.38 -7.84
CA HIS A 109 1.31 13.19 -7.26
C HIS A 109 2.39 14.05 -7.95
N ALA A 110 2.30 14.23 -9.27
CA ALA A 110 3.26 15.00 -10.05
C ALA A 110 3.10 16.51 -9.85
N PHE A 111 1.90 17.06 -10.08
CA PHE A 111 1.72 18.51 -10.18
C PHE A 111 1.32 19.16 -8.86
N LYS A 112 0.41 18.51 -8.11
CA LYS A 112 -0.16 19.09 -6.88
C LYS A 112 0.70 18.78 -5.65
N LEU A 113 1.04 17.51 -5.47
CA LEU A 113 1.81 17.08 -4.29
C LEU A 113 3.33 17.13 -4.53
N ARG A 114 3.78 17.11 -5.79
CA ARG A 114 5.19 17.13 -6.20
C ARG A 114 6.03 16.08 -5.46
N VAL A 115 5.48 14.87 -5.32
CA VAL A 115 6.16 13.74 -4.66
C VAL A 115 7.31 13.29 -5.55
N ASP A 116 8.52 13.09 -5.04
CA ASP A 116 9.60 12.55 -5.87
C ASP A 116 9.28 11.09 -6.25
N PRO A 117 9.28 10.72 -7.55
CA PRO A 117 9.01 9.36 -8.02
C PRO A 117 9.86 8.27 -7.34
N ALA A 118 11.05 8.61 -6.83
CA ALA A 118 11.90 7.69 -6.08
C ALA A 118 11.19 7.13 -4.83
N ASN A 119 10.26 7.89 -4.22
CA ASN A 119 9.53 7.47 -3.03
C ASN A 119 8.47 6.39 -3.31
N PHE A 120 8.01 6.22 -4.56
CA PHE A 120 7.03 5.18 -4.87
C PHE A 120 7.58 3.78 -4.61
N LYS A 121 8.87 3.55 -4.91
CA LYS A 121 9.56 2.29 -4.63
C LYS A 121 9.60 1.98 -3.13
N ILE A 122 9.70 3.00 -2.30
CA ILE A 122 9.70 2.86 -0.84
C ILE A 122 8.34 2.34 -0.38
N ILE A 123 7.25 2.92 -0.88
CA ILE A 123 5.89 2.46 -0.56
C ILE A 123 5.69 1.02 -1.06
N SER A 124 6.10 0.70 -2.29
CA SER A 124 6.03 -0.67 -2.83
C SER A 124 6.76 -1.69 -1.94
N HIS A 125 7.97 -1.38 -1.51
CA HIS A 125 8.71 -2.25 -0.61
C HIS A 125 8.00 -2.46 0.74
N ASN A 126 7.40 -1.40 1.30
CA ASN A 126 6.61 -1.52 2.52
C ASN A 126 5.35 -2.37 2.33
N ILE A 127 4.68 -2.32 1.18
CA ILE A 127 3.55 -3.20 0.83
C ILE A 127 4.00 -4.66 0.81
N LEU A 128 5.11 -4.97 0.14
CA LEU A 128 5.64 -6.35 0.05
C LEU A 128 5.94 -6.93 1.43
N LEU A 129 6.58 -6.15 2.31
CA LEU A 129 6.88 -6.60 3.66
C LEU A 129 5.62 -6.82 4.50
N VAL A 130 4.61 -5.95 4.38
CA VAL A 130 3.35 -6.12 5.11
C VAL A 130 2.59 -7.36 4.63
N LEU A 131 2.58 -7.62 3.31
CA LEU A 131 2.01 -8.86 2.76
C LEU A 131 2.75 -10.10 3.30
N ALA A 132 4.09 -10.08 3.33
CA ALA A 132 4.90 -11.18 3.87
C ALA A 132 4.65 -11.44 5.37
N MET A 133 4.47 -10.39 6.17
CA MET A 133 4.21 -10.51 7.60
C MET A 133 2.80 -11.04 7.91
N LEU A 134 1.81 -10.65 7.11
CA LEU A 134 0.40 -11.01 7.34
C LEU A 134 0.01 -12.36 6.74
N PHE A 135 0.65 -12.73 5.63
CA PHE A 135 0.34 -13.95 4.89
C PHE A 135 1.62 -14.76 4.59
N PRO A 136 2.42 -15.13 5.61
CA PRO A 136 3.71 -15.78 5.40
C PRO A 136 3.60 -17.10 4.61
N ASP A 137 2.53 -17.86 4.82
CA ASP A 137 2.31 -19.15 4.15
C ASP A 137 1.85 -18.97 2.68
N ASP A 138 1.21 -17.85 2.36
CA ASP A 138 0.72 -17.55 1.01
C ASP A 138 1.69 -16.70 0.19
N PHE A 139 2.59 -15.97 0.86
CA PHE A 139 3.57 -15.08 0.24
C PHE A 139 4.80 -15.85 -0.23
N THR A 140 4.57 -16.82 -1.10
CA THR A 140 5.60 -17.63 -1.74
C THR A 140 6.51 -16.78 -2.65
N PRO A 141 7.71 -17.25 -3.03
CA PRO A 141 8.59 -16.53 -3.96
C PRO A 141 7.91 -16.18 -5.30
N ASP A 142 7.03 -17.06 -5.79
CA ASP A 142 6.25 -16.83 -7.01
C ASP A 142 5.26 -15.68 -6.85
N VAL A 143 4.55 -15.62 -5.71
CA VAL A 143 3.63 -14.53 -5.39
C VAL A 143 4.41 -13.23 -5.19
N HIS A 144 5.54 -13.27 -4.48
CA HIS A 144 6.42 -12.12 -4.29
C HIS A 144 6.84 -11.52 -5.63
N VAL A 145 7.39 -12.31 -6.55
CA VAL A 145 7.78 -11.82 -7.90
C VAL A 145 6.59 -11.23 -8.65
N SER A 146 5.40 -11.83 -8.53
CA SER A 146 4.19 -11.34 -9.19
C SER A 146 3.75 -9.96 -8.65
N VAL A 147 3.75 -9.81 -7.33
CA VAL A 147 3.38 -8.56 -6.65
C VAL A 147 4.43 -7.47 -6.89
N ASP A 148 5.72 -7.81 -6.86
CA ASP A 148 6.80 -6.86 -7.13
C ASP A 148 6.70 -6.30 -8.56
N LYS A 149 6.48 -7.15 -9.57
CA LYS A 149 6.21 -6.71 -10.94
C LYS A 149 4.98 -5.81 -11.03
N PHE A 150 3.91 -6.14 -10.31
CA PHE A 150 2.68 -5.34 -10.30
C PHE A 150 2.93 -3.95 -9.71
N LEU A 151 3.58 -3.88 -8.55
CA LEU A 151 3.93 -2.61 -7.91
C LEU A 151 4.91 -1.79 -8.77
N ALA A 152 5.83 -2.43 -9.49
CA ALA A 152 6.68 -1.75 -10.46
C ALA A 152 5.86 -1.13 -11.61
N GLN A 153 4.82 -1.82 -12.11
CA GLN A 153 3.91 -1.24 -13.11
C GLN A 153 3.07 -0.10 -12.54
N VAL A 154 2.60 -0.20 -11.30
CA VAL A 154 1.90 0.90 -10.59
C VAL A 154 2.80 2.12 -10.47
N ASN A 155 4.07 1.93 -10.08
CA ASN A 155 5.04 3.03 -9.96
C ASN A 155 5.30 3.70 -11.32
N LEU A 156 5.41 2.92 -12.39
CA LEU A 156 5.55 3.45 -13.75
C LEU A 156 4.31 4.27 -14.16
N ALA A 157 3.11 3.74 -13.91
CA ALA A 157 1.85 4.42 -14.20
C ALA A 157 1.70 5.73 -13.42
N LEU A 158 2.07 5.75 -12.13
CA LEU A 158 2.08 6.97 -11.31
C LEU A 158 3.12 7.98 -11.79
N SER A 159 4.18 7.54 -12.45
CA SER A 159 5.26 8.39 -12.95
C SER A 159 5.00 8.99 -14.34
N VAL A 160 3.90 8.63 -15.01
CA VAL A 160 3.63 9.03 -16.41
C VAL A 160 3.59 10.55 -16.58
N LYS A 161 3.02 11.29 -15.62
CA LYS A 161 2.79 12.74 -15.71
C LYS A 161 3.90 13.62 -15.11
N TYR A 162 5.04 13.04 -14.77
CA TYR A 162 6.18 13.78 -14.21
C TYR A 162 7.00 14.55 -15.26
N ARG A 163 6.67 14.39 -16.54
CA ARG A 163 7.32 15.03 -17.68
C ARG A 163 6.29 15.46 -18.71
#